data_AF-A0A8X7BKX7-F1
#
_entry.id   AF-A0A8X7BKX7-F1
#
_cell.length_a   1.000
_cell.length_b   1.000
_cell.length_c   1.000
_cell.angle_alpha   90.00
_cell.angle_beta   90.00
_cell.angle_gamma   90.00
#
_symmetry.space_group_name_H-M   'P 1'
#
loop_
_entity.id
_entity.type
_entity.pdbx_description
1 polymer ?
#
loop_
_entity_poly.entity_id
_entity_poly.type
_entity_poly.pdbx_seq_one_letter_code
_entity_poly.pdbx_strand_id
1 'polypeptide(L)'
;MQYLVASVEPKSKAERLILSFPATAANYPKAVDQLKERFGREDLLVQIYVRDLLTMVMKNAVSGKAKTDLSRLYDELEGKLRALESLGRTQERFGDFLAPLVESCLPEEVLMTWERNRNHHELSDNTAGKNCRSP
;
A
#
# COMPACT_ATOMS: atom_id res chain seq x y z
N MET A 1 -6.59 -0.87 31.43
CA MET A 1 -7.63 0.12 31.08
C MET A 1 -7.12 1.56 31.11
N GLN A 2 -6.41 2.00 32.16
CA GLN A 2 -5.85 3.36 32.24
C GLN A 2 -5.01 3.76 31.00
N TYR A 3 -4.16 2.86 30.50
CA TYR A 3 -3.40 3.10 29.28
C TYR A 3 -4.28 3.44 28.07
N LEU A 4 -5.39 2.71 27.88
CA LEU A 4 -6.29 2.92 26.74
C LEU A 4 -7.00 4.28 26.82
N VAL A 5 -7.41 4.68 28.04
CA VAL A 5 -8.00 6.00 28.29
C VAL A 5 -6.98 7.12 28.03
N ALA A 6 -5.73 6.95 28.45
CA ALA A 6 -4.67 7.92 28.21
C ALA A 6 -4.23 8.01 26.73
N SER A 7 -4.54 6.98 25.93
CA SER A 7 -4.13 6.89 24.52
C SER A 7 -5.17 7.47 23.55
N VAL A 8 -6.31 7.96 24.04
CA VAL A 8 -7.36 8.55 23.21
C VAL A 8 -7.57 10.02 23.52
N GLU A 9 -8.06 10.76 22.53
CA GLU A 9 -8.39 12.17 22.69
C GLU A 9 -9.48 12.37 23.77
N PRO A 10 -9.30 13.29 24.74
CA PRO A 10 -10.31 13.57 25.76
C PRO A 10 -11.63 14.04 25.16
N LYS A 11 -12.76 13.67 25.78
CA LYS A 11 -14.14 13.97 25.35
C LYS A 11 -14.52 13.38 23.98
N SER A 12 -13.70 12.52 23.41
CA SER A 12 -13.97 11.89 22.11
C SER A 12 -15.05 10.82 22.19
N LYS A 13 -15.50 10.34 21.02
CA LYS A 13 -16.37 9.15 20.93
C LYS A 13 -15.63 7.88 21.38
N ALA A 14 -14.32 7.82 21.17
CA ALA A 14 -13.48 6.69 21.55
C ALA A 14 -13.31 6.61 23.08
N GLU A 15 -13.05 7.74 23.74
CA GLU A 15 -12.97 7.80 25.21
C GLU A 15 -14.28 7.34 25.87
N ARG A 16 -15.42 7.86 25.41
CA ARG A 16 -16.74 7.43 25.91
C ARG A 16 -16.99 5.93 25.74
N LEU A 17 -16.50 5.34 24.65
CA LEU A 17 -16.60 3.90 24.42
C LEU A 17 -15.71 3.13 25.41
N ILE A 18 -14.47 3.57 25.64
CA ILE A 18 -13.56 2.89 26.57
C ILE A 18 -14.09 2.96 28.01
N LEU A 19 -14.61 4.13 28.41
CA LEU A 19 -15.15 4.37 29.75
C LEU A 19 -16.46 3.60 30.01
N SER A 20 -17.13 3.06 29.00
CA SER A 20 -18.31 2.21 29.20
C SER A 20 -17.94 0.80 29.68
N PHE A 21 -16.67 0.41 29.57
CA PHE A 21 -16.17 -0.87 30.09
C PHE A 21 -15.69 -0.72 31.54
N PRO A 22 -16.11 -1.62 32.46
CA PRO A 22 -15.48 -1.73 33.77
C PRO A 22 -13.96 -1.86 33.66
N ALA A 23 -13.22 -1.22 34.57
CA ALA A 23 -11.77 -1.10 34.55
C ALA A 23 -11.04 -2.40 34.96
N THR A 24 -11.27 -3.49 34.23
CA THR A 24 -10.71 -4.82 34.51
C THR A 24 -9.75 -5.27 33.41
N ALA A 25 -8.81 -6.16 33.74
CA ALA A 25 -7.87 -6.72 32.77
C ALA A 25 -8.59 -7.49 31.65
N ALA A 26 -9.64 -8.24 32.00
CA ALA A 26 -10.42 -9.03 31.04
C ALA A 26 -11.19 -8.18 30.02
N ASN A 27 -11.48 -6.92 30.33
CA ASN A 27 -12.21 -6.02 29.43
C ASN A 27 -11.29 -5.23 28.49
N TYR A 28 -9.99 -5.20 28.72
CA TYR A 28 -9.05 -4.52 27.83
C TYR A 28 -9.13 -5.02 26.37
N PRO A 29 -9.01 -6.34 26.09
CA PRO A 29 -9.12 -6.81 24.71
C PRO A 29 -10.48 -6.49 24.09
N LYS A 30 -11.58 -6.64 24.86
CA LYS A 30 -12.94 -6.33 24.38
C LYS A 30 -13.11 -4.86 23.99
N ALA A 31 -12.53 -3.94 24.77
CA ALA A 31 -12.56 -2.52 24.48
C ALA A 31 -11.73 -2.20 23.20
N VAL A 32 -10.58 -2.84 23.03
CA VAL A 32 -9.77 -2.72 21.82
C VAL A 32 -10.52 -3.25 20.59
N ASP A 33 -11.18 -4.39 20.70
CA ASP A 33 -11.95 -4.97 19.60
C ASP A 33 -13.14 -4.08 19.22
N GLN A 34 -13.86 -3.53 20.19
CA GLN A 34 -14.94 -2.57 19.94
C GLN A 34 -14.45 -1.25 19.34
N LEU A 35 -13.25 -0.78 19.71
CA LEU A 35 -12.63 0.37 19.06
C LEU A 35 -12.32 0.06 17.59
N LYS A 36 -11.76 -1.11 17.30
CA LYS A 36 -11.47 -1.55 15.93
C LYS A 36 -12.76 -1.74 15.11
N GLU A 37 -13.78 -2.37 15.66
CA GLU A 37 -15.06 -2.56 14.98
C GLU A 37 -15.72 -1.22 14.63
N ARG A 38 -15.69 -0.27 15.57
CA ARG A 38 -16.36 1.02 15.40
C ARG A 38 -15.58 2.03 14.56
N PHE A 39 -14.24 2.01 14.65
CA PHE A 39 -13.38 3.04 14.08
C PHE A 39 -12.31 2.52 13.12
N GLY A 40 -11.98 1.22 13.17
CA GLY A 40 -11.05 0.54 12.27
C GLY A 40 -11.65 0.25 10.90
N ARG A 41 -11.95 1.33 10.17
CA ARG A 41 -12.50 1.31 8.80
C ARG A 41 -11.43 1.00 7.76
N GLU A 42 -10.96 -0.24 7.76
CA GLU A 42 -9.93 -0.73 6.82
C GLU A 42 -10.37 -0.55 5.36
N ASP A 43 -11.66 -0.73 5.07
CA ASP A 43 -12.28 -0.48 3.77
C ASP A 43 -12.03 0.96 3.27
N LEU A 44 -12.22 1.93 4.16
CA LEU A 44 -12.01 3.35 3.86
C LEU A 44 -10.52 3.65 3.68
N LEU A 45 -9.65 3.05 4.51
CA LEU A 45 -8.20 3.21 4.37
C LEU A 45 -7.70 2.69 3.02
N VAL A 46 -8.17 1.51 2.58
CA VAL A 46 -7.88 0.99 1.24
C VAL A 46 -8.30 1.99 0.17
N GLN A 47 -9.50 2.55 0.25
CA GLN A 47 -9.97 3.54 -0.72
C GLN A 47 -9.12 4.81 -0.75
N ILE A 48 -8.63 5.28 0.41
CA ILE A 48 -7.75 6.44 0.50
C ILE A 48 -6.41 6.13 -0.18
N TYR A 49 -5.77 5.01 0.14
CA TYR A 49 -4.48 4.65 -0.45
C TYR A 49 -4.57 4.43 -1.96
N VAL A 50 -5.64 3.78 -2.45
CA VAL A 50 -5.87 3.63 -3.90
C VAL A 50 -6.09 4.99 -4.57
N ARG A 51 -6.85 5.89 -3.96
CA ARG A 51 -7.06 7.25 -4.49
C ARG A 51 -5.76 8.06 -4.51
N ASP A 52 -4.91 7.91 -3.50
CA ASP A 52 -3.61 8.56 -3.46
C ASP A 52 -2.69 8.02 -4.56
N LEU A 53 -2.70 6.71 -4.81
CA LEU A 53 -1.98 6.11 -5.95
C LEU A 53 -2.50 6.66 -7.29
N LEU A 54 -3.81 6.71 -7.49
CA LEU A 54 -4.40 7.32 -8.70
C LEU A 54 -4.01 8.80 -8.84
N THR A 55 -3.91 9.52 -7.73
CA THR A 55 -3.43 10.91 -7.72
C THR A 55 -1.97 11.00 -8.17
N MET A 56 -1.13 10.05 -7.79
CA MET A 56 0.26 9.96 -8.27
C MET A 56 0.32 9.69 -9.77
N VAL A 57 -0.51 8.75 -10.27
CA VAL A 57 -0.64 8.48 -11.72
C VAL A 57 -1.03 9.75 -12.49
N MET A 58 -2.06 10.48 -12.02
CA MET A 58 -2.49 11.71 -12.68
C MET A 58 -1.40 12.78 -12.67
N LYS A 59 -0.67 12.94 -11.56
CA LYS A 59 0.46 13.89 -11.49
C LYS A 59 1.55 13.55 -12.50
N ASN A 60 1.85 12.27 -12.66
CA ASN A 60 2.81 11.78 -13.65
C ASN A 60 2.33 12.09 -15.08
N ALA A 61 1.07 11.77 -15.40
CA ALA A 61 0.49 12.02 -16.72
C ALA A 61 0.43 13.52 -17.10
N VAL A 62 0.15 14.40 -16.14
CA VAL A 62 0.02 15.85 -16.39
C VAL A 62 1.36 16.58 -16.40
N SER A 63 2.32 16.15 -15.58
CA SER A 63 3.61 16.86 -15.44
C SER A 63 4.60 16.56 -16.57
N GLY A 64 4.35 15.53 -17.39
CA GLY A 64 5.26 15.13 -18.47
C GLY A 64 6.68 14.86 -17.96
N LYS A 65 7.71 15.22 -18.76
CA LYS A 65 9.15 15.09 -18.46
C LYS A 65 9.67 16.00 -17.34
N ALA A 66 8.82 16.47 -16.44
CA ALA A 66 9.32 17.15 -15.24
C ALA A 66 10.25 16.18 -14.49
N LYS A 67 11.42 16.65 -14.07
CA LYS A 67 12.34 15.87 -13.23
C LYS A 67 11.71 15.67 -11.86
N THR A 68 10.83 14.69 -11.76
CA THR A 68 10.32 14.20 -10.49
C THR A 68 11.49 13.58 -9.77
N ASP A 69 11.68 13.95 -8.50
CA ASP A 69 12.65 13.28 -7.65
C ASP A 69 12.25 11.80 -7.52
N LEU A 70 13.02 10.93 -8.20
CA LEU A 70 12.74 9.51 -8.27
C LEU A 70 12.80 8.84 -6.89
N SER A 71 13.69 9.32 -6.00
CA SER A 71 13.78 8.79 -4.64
C SER A 71 12.48 9.08 -3.89
N ARG A 72 12.01 10.32 -3.96
CA ARG A 72 10.75 10.71 -3.32
C ARG A 72 9.54 9.98 -3.91
N LEU A 73 9.50 9.80 -5.23
CA LEU A 73 8.43 9.04 -5.88
C LEU A 73 8.40 7.59 -5.38
N TYR A 74 9.57 6.95 -5.31
CA TYR A 74 9.72 5.59 -4.81
C TYR A 74 9.25 5.49 -3.36
N ASP A 75 9.73 6.36 -2.48
CA ASP A 75 9.34 6.36 -1.06
C ASP A 75 7.83 6.54 -0.87
N GLU A 76 7.22 7.47 -1.63
CA GLU A 76 5.78 7.72 -1.60
C GLU A 76 4.97 6.54 -2.14
N LEU A 77 5.45 5.87 -3.20
CA LEU A 77 4.79 4.72 -3.82
C LEU A 77 4.87 3.48 -2.93
N GLU A 78 6.08 3.15 -2.49
CA GLU A 78 6.38 2.03 -1.59
C GLU A 78 5.63 2.17 -0.27
N GLY A 79 5.56 3.38 0.30
CA GLY A 79 4.77 3.63 1.51
C GLY A 79 3.29 3.29 1.36
N LYS A 80 2.69 3.59 0.20
CA LYS A 80 1.28 3.27 -0.08
C LYS A 80 1.06 1.79 -0.33
N LEU A 81 1.97 1.12 -1.05
CA LEU A 81 1.92 -0.32 -1.29
C LEU A 81 2.05 -1.09 0.03
N ARG A 82 2.99 -0.71 0.90
CA ARG A 82 3.16 -1.31 2.22
C ARG A 82 1.93 -1.12 3.12
N ALA A 83 1.30 0.06 3.06
CA ALA A 83 0.07 0.31 3.79
C ALA A 83 -1.07 -0.61 3.30
N LEU A 84 -1.23 -0.75 1.98
CA LEU A 84 -2.18 -1.69 1.39
C LEU A 84 -1.90 -3.15 1.77
N GLU A 85 -0.63 -3.56 1.78
CA GLU A 85 -0.22 -4.91 2.20
C GLU A 85 -0.57 -5.19 3.67
N SER A 86 -0.34 -4.23 4.57
CA SER A 86 -0.73 -4.33 5.98
C SER A 86 -2.24 -4.44 6.21
N LEU A 87 -3.04 -4.03 5.21
CA LEU A 87 -4.50 -4.18 5.17
C LEU A 87 -4.94 -5.46 4.39
N GLY A 88 -4.02 -6.39 4.15
CA GLY A 88 -4.29 -7.66 3.49
C GLY A 88 -4.42 -7.60 1.98
N ARG A 89 -3.98 -6.50 1.34
CA ARG A 89 -3.93 -6.35 -0.13
C ARG A 89 -2.56 -6.77 -0.66
N THR A 90 -2.28 -8.06 -0.53
CA THR A 90 -1.01 -8.66 -0.93
C THR A 90 -0.89 -8.75 -2.45
N GLN A 91 0.36 -8.88 -2.92
CA GLN A 91 0.67 -9.07 -4.34
C GLN A 91 -0.04 -10.30 -4.95
N GLU A 92 -0.21 -11.39 -4.20
CA GLU A 92 -0.93 -12.58 -4.67
C GLU A 92 -2.40 -12.29 -5.03
N ARG A 93 -3.05 -11.38 -4.29
CA ARG A 93 -4.48 -11.09 -4.45
C ARG A 93 -4.77 -9.89 -5.34
N PHE A 94 -3.82 -8.96 -5.44
CA PHE A 94 -4.00 -7.67 -6.10
C PHE A 94 -2.92 -7.35 -7.14
N GLY A 95 -1.98 -8.26 -7.38
CA GLY A 95 -0.84 -8.05 -8.27
C GLY A 95 -1.25 -7.61 -9.68
N ASP A 96 -2.26 -8.26 -10.25
CA ASP A 96 -2.77 -7.95 -11.59
C ASP A 96 -3.32 -6.52 -11.71
N PHE A 97 -3.77 -5.92 -10.60
CA PHE A 97 -4.23 -4.53 -10.56
C PHE A 97 -3.13 -3.56 -10.14
N LEU A 98 -2.27 -3.95 -9.19
CA LEU A 98 -1.22 -3.10 -8.65
C LEU A 98 -0.08 -2.89 -9.65
N ALA A 99 0.28 -3.91 -10.44
CA ALA A 99 1.32 -3.80 -11.45
C ALA A 99 1.07 -2.66 -12.45
N PRO A 100 -0.06 -2.63 -13.20
CA PRO A 100 -0.31 -1.53 -14.14
C PRO A 100 -0.44 -0.16 -13.45
N LEU A 101 -0.89 -0.12 -12.20
CA LEU A 101 -0.99 1.12 -11.42
C LEU A 101 0.39 1.67 -11.02
N VAL A 102 1.31 0.79 -10.62
CA VAL A 102 2.71 1.11 -10.32
C VAL A 102 3.41 1.61 -11.58
N GLU A 103 3.25 0.91 -12.70
CA GLU A 103 3.79 1.33 -14.00
C GLU A 103 3.33 2.75 -14.34
N SER A 104 2.03 3.02 -14.19
CA SER A 104 1.45 4.33 -14.49
C SER A 104 1.95 5.46 -13.58
N CYS A 105 2.51 5.15 -12.40
CA CYS A 105 3.11 6.14 -11.51
C CYS A 105 4.53 6.57 -11.94
N LEU A 106 5.21 5.78 -12.77
CA LEU A 106 6.63 5.98 -13.11
C LEU A 106 6.80 6.97 -14.27
N PRO A 107 7.81 7.86 -14.21
CA PRO A 107 8.15 8.73 -15.34
C PRO A 107 8.54 7.91 -16.56
N GLU A 108 8.25 8.45 -17.75
CA GLU A 108 8.46 7.77 -19.03
C GLU A 108 9.93 7.29 -19.21
N GLU A 109 10.91 8.06 -18.78
CA GLU A 109 12.33 7.67 -18.86
C GLU A 109 12.65 6.42 -18.03
N VAL A 110 11.99 6.28 -16.87
CA VAL A 110 12.15 5.13 -15.97
C VAL A 110 11.44 3.91 -16.56
N LEU A 111 10.22 4.10 -17.07
CA LEU A 111 9.46 3.04 -17.74
C LEU A 111 10.21 2.47 -18.95
N MET A 112 10.74 3.34 -19.81
CA MET A 112 11.51 2.91 -20.98
C MET A 112 12.75 2.12 -20.59
N THR A 113 13.43 2.49 -19.50
CA THR A 113 14.59 1.75 -19.00
C THR A 113 14.18 0.40 -18.41
N TRP A 114 13.05 0.36 -17.71
CA TRP A 114 12.50 -0.85 -17.11
C TRP A 114 12.03 -1.86 -18.16
N GLU A 115 11.30 -1.41 -19.19
CA GLU A 115 10.85 -2.27 -20.31
C GLU A 115 12.04 -2.85 -21.10
N ARG A 116 13.08 -2.04 -21.36
CA ARG A 116 14.31 -2.51 -22.02
C ARG A 116 14.98 -3.63 -21.23
N ASN A 117 15.06 -3.50 -19.91
CA ASN A 117 15.64 -4.52 -19.04
C ASN A 117 14.78 -5.80 -18.99
N ARG A 118 13.45 -5.66 -18.96
CA ARG A 118 12.53 -6.82 -18.99
C ARG A 118 12.70 -7.62 -20.28
N ASN A 119 12.74 -6.95 -21.43
CA ASN A 119 12.92 -7.61 -22.72
C ASN A 119 14.27 -8.32 -22.83
N HIS A 120 15.33 -7.76 -22.23
CA HIS A 120 16.64 -8.39 -22.19
C HIS A 120 16.65 -9.68 -21.35
N HIS A 121 15.90 -9.72 -20.24
CA HIS A 121 15.78 -10.90 -19.39
C HIS A 121 14.99 -12.03 -20.08
N GLU A 122 13.91 -11.70 -20.78
CA GLU A 122 13.13 -12.68 -21.56
C GLU A 122 13.93 -13.30 -22.72
N LEU A 123 14.81 -12.51 -23.35
CA LEU A 123 15.74 -12.99 -24.38
C LEU A 123 16.79 -13.94 -23.79
N SER A 124 17.31 -13.67 -22.58
CA SER A 124 18.27 -14.57 -21.92
C SER A 124 17.66 -15.91 -21.48
N ASP A 125 16.44 -15.91 -20.94
CA ASP A 125 15.76 -17.15 -20.52
C ASP A 125 15.36 -18.02 -21.74
N ASN A 126 14.93 -17.39 -22.83
CA ASN A 126 14.64 -18.12 -24.08
C ASN A 126 15.89 -18.68 -24.77
N THR A 127 17.07 -18.09 -24.53
CA THR A 127 18.33 -18.60 -25.09
C THR A 127 18.86 -19.76 -24.26
N ALA A 128 18.66 -19.75 -22.93
CA ALA A 128 18.97 -20.88 -22.05
C ALA A 128 18.08 -22.10 -22.33
N GLY A 129 16.79 -21.90 -22.62
CA GLY A 129 15.87 -22.99 -23.00
C GLY A 129 16.11 -23.60 -24.38
N LYS A 130 16.76 -22.88 -25.30
CA LYS A 130 17.05 -23.36 -26.67
C LYS A 130 18.36 -24.13 -26.81
N ASN A 131 19.32 -23.96 -25.89
CA ASN A 131 20.60 -24.67 -25.94
C ASN A 131 20.57 -26.11 -25.37
N CYS A 132 19.45 -26.58 -24.81
CA CYS A 132 19.29 -27.95 -24.32
C CYS A 132 18.55 -28.89 -25.31
N ARG A 133 18.33 -28.47 -26.55
CA ARG A 133 17.88 -29.36 -27.64
C ARG A 133 18.85 -29.30 -28.79
N SER A 134 19.77 -30.25 -28.82
CA SER A 134 20.44 -30.70 -30.04
C SER A 134 20.67 -32.21 -29.91
N PRO A 135 20.58 -32.96 -31.02
CA PRO A 135 20.23 -34.38 -31.07
C PRO A 135 21.26 -35.35 -30.48
#